data_AF-A0A538D016-F1
#
_entry.id   AF-A0A538D016-F1
#
_cell.length_a   1.000
_cell.length_b   1.000
_cell.length_c   1.000
_cell.angle_alpha   90.00
_cell.angle_beta   90.00
_cell.angle_gamma   90.00
#
_symmetry.space_group_name_H-M   'P 1'
#
loop_
_entity.id
_entity.type
_entity.pdbx_description
1 polymer ?
#
loop_
_entity_poly.entity_id
_entity_poly.type
_entity_poly.pdbx_seq_one_letter_code
_entity_poly.pdbx_strand_id
1 'polypeptide(L)' 'TSARHIKQSGVATPNAGTTGADLCADPSAYYVNYHTTAFPGGAIRGQLH' A
#
# COMPACT_ATOMS: atom_id res chain seq x y z
N THR A 1 -17.29 -11.92 -13.56
CA THR A 1 -15.95 -12.54 -13.48
C THR A 1 -15.35 -12.24 -12.13
N SER A 2 -15.42 -13.18 -11.18
CA SER A 2 -14.98 -12.97 -9.78
C SER A 2 -13.48 -13.27 -9.63
N ALA A 3 -12.64 -12.44 -10.26
CA ALA A 3 -11.21 -12.45 -10.00
C ALA A 3 -10.95 -11.48 -8.85
N ARG A 4 -11.04 -11.98 -7.62
CA ARG A 4 -10.48 -11.30 -6.44
C ARG A 4 -8.97 -11.14 -6.68
N HIS A 5 -8.59 -9.96 -7.18
CA HIS A 5 -7.25 -9.63 -7.67
C HIS A 5 -6.21 -9.56 -6.54
N ILE A 6 -6.66 -9.46 -5.29
CA ILE A 6 -5.78 -9.49 -4.12
C ILE A 6 -5.42 -10.95 -3.80
N LYS A 7 -4.34 -11.46 -4.40
CA LYS A 7 -3.78 -12.78 -4.05
C LYS A 7 -2.87 -12.75 -2.82
N GLN A 8 -2.49 -11.56 -2.37
CA GLN A 8 -1.62 -11.36 -1.23
C GLN A 8 -2.11 -10.15 -0.42
N SER A 9 -2.43 -10.40 0.86
CA SER A 9 -2.85 -9.37 1.82
C SER A 9 -2.01 -9.50 3.09
N GLY A 10 -1.76 -8.39 3.76
CA GLY A 10 -1.07 -8.35 5.05
C GLY A 10 -1.36 -7.04 5.78
N VAL A 11 -1.01 -7.00 7.06
CA VAL A 11 -1.09 -5.78 7.88
C VAL A 11 0.33 -5.30 8.15
N ALA A 12 0.59 -4.03 7.86
CA ALA A 12 1.82 -3.37 8.25
C ALA A 12 1.54 -2.47 9.45
N THR A 13 2.44 -2.47 10.43
CA THR A 13 2.39 -1.49 11.52
C THR A 13 2.87 -0.16 10.97
N PRO A 14 2.06 0.90 11.00
CA PRO A 14 2.50 2.22 10.57
C PRO A 14 3.64 2.73 11.44
N ASN A 15 4.47 3.58 10.85
CA ASN A 15 5.43 4.40 11.58
C ASN A 15 4.66 5.25 12.61
N ALA A 16 5.27 5.53 13.77
CA ALA A 16 4.63 6.37 14.78
C ALA A 16 4.21 7.72 14.18
N GLY A 17 2.93 8.06 14.30
CA GLY A 17 2.35 9.30 13.77
C GLY A 17 1.61 9.17 12.43
N THR A 18 1.70 8.05 11.72
CA THR A 18 0.86 7.80 10.53
C THR A 18 -0.31 6.91 10.91
N THR A 19 -1.53 7.44 10.91
CA THR A 19 -2.73 6.63 11.12
C THR A 19 -3.41 6.28 9.79
N GLY A 20 -4.28 5.26 9.83
CA GLY A 20 -5.18 5.00 8.70
C GLY A 20 -6.13 6.17 8.41
N ALA A 21 -6.48 6.97 9.43
CA ALA A 21 -7.33 8.13 9.24
C ALA A 21 -6.62 9.24 8.43
N ASP A 22 -5.33 9.46 8.68
CA ASP A 22 -4.54 10.47 7.94
C ASP A 22 -4.38 10.08 6.46
N LEU A 23 -4.14 8.78 6.20
CA LEU A 23 -4.11 8.22 4.84
C LEU A 23 -5.43 8.42 4.08
N CYS A 24 -6.56 8.34 4.77
CA CYS A 24 -7.87 8.58 4.16
C CYS A 24 -8.20 10.07 4.03
N ALA A 25 -7.65 10.93 4.90
CA ALA A 25 -7.91 12.36 4.89
C ALA A 25 -7.15 13.08 3.76
N ASP A 26 -5.89 12.70 3.52
CA ASP A 26 -5.08 13.23 2.41
C ASP A 26 -4.27 12.10 1.75
N PRO A 27 -4.91 11.24 0.93
CA PRO A 27 -4.21 10.18 0.22
C PRO A 27 -3.09 10.73 -0.66
N SER A 28 -3.25 11.94 -1.20
CA SER A 28 -2.28 12.58 -2.08
C SER A 28 -0.95 12.93 -1.42
N ALA A 29 -0.89 12.95 -0.09
CA ALA A 29 0.35 13.11 0.65
C ALA A 29 1.21 11.83 0.70
N TYR A 30 0.73 10.68 0.22
CA TYR A 30 1.37 9.38 0.41
C TYR A 30 1.73 8.67 -0.90
N TYR A 31 2.86 7.96 -0.86
CA TYR A 31 3.37 7.14 -1.95
C TYR A 31 3.36 5.66 -1.55
N VAL A 32 2.83 4.79 -2.40
CA VAL A 32 2.88 3.34 -2.20
C VAL A 32 4.03 2.74 -2.97
N ASN A 33 4.82 1.93 -2.27
CA ASN A 33 5.81 1.02 -2.84
C ASN A 33 5.61 -0.38 -2.24
N TYR A 34 5.07 -1.30 -3.02
CA TYR A 34 4.76 -2.65 -2.59
C TYR A 34 5.84 -3.63 -3.05
N HIS A 35 6.44 -4.37 -2.11
CA HIS A 35 7.52 -5.33 -2.37
C HIS A 35 7.03 -6.76 -2.13
N THR A 36 7.54 -7.70 -2.92
CA THR A 36 7.32 -9.14 -2.71
C THR A 36 8.65 -9.88 -2.78
N THR A 37 8.68 -11.15 -2.39
CA THR A 37 9.88 -11.99 -2.52
C THR A 37 10.29 -12.19 -3.99
N ALA A 38 9.33 -12.27 -4.91
CA ALA A 38 9.58 -12.38 -6.35
C ALA A 38 10.05 -11.05 -6.98
N PHE A 39 9.62 -9.93 -6.42
CA PHE A 39 9.94 -8.58 -6.91
C PHE A 39 10.50 -7.69 -5.78
N PRO A 40 11.75 -7.91 -5.36
CA PRO A 40 12.35 -7.16 -4.26
C PRO A 40 12.57 -5.68 -4.61
N GLY A 41 12.72 -5.33 -5.89
CA GLY A 41 12.83 -3.93 -6.35
C GLY A 41 11.53 -3.13 -6.34
N GLY A 42 10.39 -3.78 -6.04
CA GLY A 42 9.06 -3.20 -6.06
C GLY A 42 8.18 -3.84 -7.12
N ALA A 43 7.08 -4.45 -6.70
CA ALA A 43 6.06 -5.05 -7.57
C ALA A 43 5.05 -4.01 -8.08
N ILE A 44 4.67 -3.04 -7.23
CA ILE A 44 3.68 -1.99 -7.55
C ILE A 44 4.13 -0.67 -6.90
N ARG A 45 4.03 0.42 -7.65
CA ARG A 45 4.49 1.75 -7.22
C ARG A 45 3.54 2.83 -7.74
N GLY A 46 3.24 3.84 -6.92
CA GLY A 46 2.38 4.94 -7.34
C GLY A 46 2.04 5.94 -6.25
N GLN A 47 1.61 7.12 -6.69
CA GLN A 47 1.02 8.13 -5.82
C GLN A 47 -0.42 7.73 -5.48
N LEU A 48 -0.83 7.97 -4.24
CA LEU A 48 -2.23 7.87 -3.85
C LEU A 48 -2.97 9.15 -4.28
N HIS A 49 -4.26 9.02 -4.57
CA HIS A 49 -5.11 10.13 -5.02
C HIS A 49 -6.48 10.00 -4.37
#